data_AF-A0A2S4VT47-F1
#
_entry.id   AF-A0A2S4VT47-F1
#
_cell.length_a   1.000
_cell.length_b   1.000
_cell.length_c   1.000
_cell.angle_alpha   90.00
_cell.angle_beta   90.00
_cell.angle_gamma   90.00
#
_symmetry.space_group_name_H-M   'P 1'
#
loop_
_entity.id
_entity.type
_entity.pdbx_description
1 polymer ?
#
loop_
_entity_poly.entity_id
_entity_poly.type
_entity_poly.pdbx_seq_one_letter_code
_entity_poly.pdbx_strand_id
1 'polypeptide(L)' 'MSFEFKWPQFLPLFYDHAKHLLSTALNNGDKPAIIADPNKVNQLDMGTTPPDL' A
#
# COMPACT_ATOMS: atom_id res chain seq x y z
N MET A 1 29.73 -0.66 -5.65
CA MET A 1 29.01 -1.49 -4.66
C MET A 1 27.65 -1.79 -5.24
N SER A 2 27.28 -3.06 -5.42
CA SER A 2 25.97 -3.47 -5.92
C SER A 2 25.20 -4.13 -4.79
N PHE A 3 24.05 -3.57 -4.42
CA PHE A 3 23.09 -4.23 -3.54
C PHE A 3 22.21 -5.13 -4.41
N GLU A 4 22.21 -6.43 -4.14
CA GLU A 4 21.32 -7.36 -4.82
C GLU A 4 20.00 -7.43 -4.03
N PHE A 5 19.02 -6.61 -4.43
CA PHE A 5 17.70 -6.59 -3.81
C PHE A 5 16.81 -7.64 -4.44
N LYS A 6 16.49 -8.71 -3.70
CA LYS A 6 15.50 -9.69 -4.14
C LYS A 6 14.11 -9.14 -3.86
N TRP A 7 13.24 -9.12 -4.87
CA TRP A 7 11.83 -8.73 -4.76
C TRP A 7 10.96 -9.99 -4.62
N PRO A 8 10.73 -10.50 -3.39
CA PRO A 8 9.98 -11.72 -3.21
C PRO A 8 8.48 -11.48 -3.35
N GLN A 9 7.73 -12.57 -3.41
CA GLN A 9 6.31 -12.51 -3.11
C GLN A 9 6.15 -12.23 -1.61
N PHE A 10 5.46 -11.14 -1.27
CA PHE A 10 5.26 -10.75 0.12
C PHE A 10 4.28 -11.69 0.84
N LEU A 11 4.39 -11.76 2.16
CA LEU A 11 3.47 -12.52 2.99
C LEU A 11 2.08 -11.84 3.03
N PRO A 12 0.98 -12.60 3.21
CA PRO A 12 -0.36 -12.03 3.34
C PRO A 12 -0.46 -10.90 4.38
N LEU A 13 0.19 -11.07 5.53
CA LEU A 13 0.24 -10.06 6.61
C LEU A 13 0.85 -8.73 6.17
N PHE A 14 1.83 -8.76 5.25
CA PHE A 14 2.41 -7.54 4.69
C PHE A 14 1.38 -6.79 3.86
N TYR A 15 0.62 -7.50 3.01
CA TYR A 15 -0.43 -6.88 2.21
C TYR A 15 -1.54 -6.30 3.08
N ASP A 16 -1.94 -6.97 4.16
CA ASP A 16 -2.95 -6.46 5.09
C ASP A 16 -2.50 -5.16 5.75
N HIS A 17 -1.25 -5.13 6.22
CA HIS A 17 -0.68 -3.93 6.83
C HIS A 17 -0.51 -2.80 5.82
N ALA A 18 -0.01 -3.08 4.61
CA ALA A 18 0.17 -2.09 3.56
C ALA A 18 -1.19 -1.52 3.08
N LYS A 19 -2.23 -2.36 2.94
CA LYS A 19 -3.59 -1.91 2.65
C LYS A 19 -4.15 -1.00 3.75
N HIS A 20 -3.89 -1.33 5.02
CA HIS A 20 -4.31 -0.51 6.15
C HIS A 20 -3.62 0.86 6.11
N LEU A 21 -2.30 0.90 5.96
CA LEU A 21 -1.54 2.15 5.85
C LEU A 21 -2.00 3.01 4.67
N LEU A 22 -2.19 2.41 3.49
CA LEU A 22 -2.68 3.11 2.31
C LEU A 22 -4.10 3.64 2.52
N SER A 23 -5.00 2.84 3.10
CA SER A 23 -6.37 3.28 3.40
C SER A 23 -6.36 4.45 4.38
N THR A 24 -5.51 4.42 5.41
CA THR A 24 -5.37 5.53 6.37
C THR A 24 -4.83 6.79 5.68
N ALA A 25 -3.77 6.65 4.88
CA ALA A 25 -3.20 7.78 4.13
C ALA A 25 -4.21 8.41 3.15
N LEU A 26 -5.01 7.60 2.46
CA LEU A 26 -6.07 8.07 1.55
C LEU A 26 -7.21 8.82 2.26
N ASN A 27 -7.39 8.60 3.56
CA ASN A 27 -8.42 9.24 4.37
C ASN A 27 -7.89 10.40 5.22
N ASN A 28 -6.56 10.65 5.25
CA ASN A 28 -5.93 11.74 6.00
C ASN A 28 -6.02 13.12 5.30
N GLY A 29 -6.78 13.26 4.21
CA GLY A 29 -7.02 14.54 3.54
C GLY A 29 -8.28 15.26 4.06
N ASP A 30 -8.44 16.53 3.69
CA ASP A 30 -9.64 17.35 3.97
C ASP A 30 -10.87 16.89 3.15
N LYS A 31 -11.26 15.62 3.29
CA LYS A 31 -12.52 15.14 2.71
C LYS A 31 -13.65 15.44 3.70
N PRO A 32 -14.66 16.26 3.32
CA PRO A 32 -15.80 16.48 4.20
C PRO A 32 -16.51 15.15 4.46
N ALA A 33 -16.51 14.71 5.72
CA ALA A 33 -17.07 13.43 6.17
C ALA A 33 -18.56 13.24 5.86
N ILE A 34 -19.26 14.32 5.49
CA ILE A 34 -20.69 14.36 5.26
C ILE A 34 -21.07 13.84 3.86
N ILE A 35 -20.15 13.86 2.89
CA ILE A 35 -20.50 13.66 1.45
C ILE A 35 -19.81 12.43 0.84
N ALA A 36 -18.87 11.78 1.54
CA ALA A 36 -18.13 10.67 0.96
C ALA A 36 -17.70 9.63 2.00
N ASP A 37 -18.05 8.37 1.74
CA ASP A 37 -17.65 7.21 2.53
C ASP A 37 -16.12 7.07 2.62
N PRO A 38 -15.58 6.52 3.73
CA PRO A 38 -14.14 6.31 3.86
C PRO A 38 -13.60 5.39 2.76
N ASN A 39 -12.46 5.76 2.19
CA ASN A 39 -11.79 4.99 1.16
C ASN A 39 -11.28 3.66 1.74
N LYS A 40 -11.62 2.54 1.09
CA LYS A 40 -11.12 1.19 1.43
C LYS A 40 -10.33 0.63 0.26
N VAL A 41 -9.14 0.11 0.55
CA VAL A 41 -8.30 -0.55 -0.45
C VAL A 41 -8.76 -2.01 -0.61
N ASN A 42 -9.41 -2.33 -1.73
CA ASN A 42 -9.91 -3.68 -2.00
C ASN A 42 -8.78 -4.66 -2.37
N GLN A 43 -7.87 -4.25 -3.23
CA GLN A 43 -6.74 -5.05 -3.71
C GLN A 43 -5.47 -4.21 -3.74
N LEU A 44 -4.33 -4.88 -3.52
CA LEU A 44 -3.01 -4.29 -3.51
C LEU A 44 -2.03 -5.33 -4.05
N ASP A 45 -1.28 -4.96 -5.09
CA ASP A 45 -0.22 -5.76 -5.69
C ASP A 45 1.07 -4.94 -5.66
N MET A 46 2.16 -5.57 -5.22
CA MET A 46 3.49 -4.96 -5.13
C MET A 46 4.33 -5.19 -6.40
N GLY A 47 3.77 -5.92 -7.38
CA GLY A 47 4.46 -6.28 -8.61
C GLY A 47 5.62 -7.25 -8.38
N THR A 48 6.37 -7.51 -9.45
CA THR A 48 7.51 -8.43 -9.47
C THR A 48 8.84 -7.73 -9.70
N THR A 49 8.81 -6.43 -10.01
CA THR A 49 10.00 -5.64 -10.34
C THR A 49 10.43 -4.84 -9.11
N PRO A 50 11.67 -5.00 -8.62
CA PRO A 50 12.18 -4.18 -7.54
C PRO A 50 12.30 -2.70 -7.96
N PRO A 51 12.18 -1.77 -7.00
CA PRO A 51 12.51 -0.37 -7.25
C PRO A 51 14.02 -0.19 -7.48
N ASP A 52 14.37 0.80 -8.28
CA ASP A 52 15.75 1.26 -8.39
C ASP A 52 16.17 1.93 -7.07
N LEU A 53 17.40 1.64 -6.63
CA LEU A 53 18.00 2.18 -5.40
C LEU A 53 18.89 3.38 -5.70
#